data_AF-A0A1G6XPZ9-F1
#
_entry.id   AF-A0A1G6XPZ9-F1
#
_cell.length_a   1.000
_cell.length_b   1.000
_cell.length_c   1.000
_cell.angle_alpha   90.00
_cell.angle_beta   90.00
_cell.angle_gamma   90.00
#
_symmetry.space_group_name_H-M   'P 1'
#
loop_
_entity.id
_entity.type
_entity.pdbx_description
1 polymer ?
#
loop_
_entity_poly.entity_id
_entity_poly.type
_entity_poly.pdbx_seq_one_letter_code
_entity_poly.pdbx_strand_id
1 'polypeptide(L)'
;MKKLSLEMLRLSTNEILERSQMKKITGGYGSSGPCCIHLRQSGSGAYLGRSCGFSLERARGDYFMTTQYSNGTYASGYCCASC
;
A
#
# COMPACT_ATOMS: atom_id res chain seq x y z
N MET A 1 34.62 -33.56 -23.99
CA MET A 1 34.34 -32.63 -22.88
C MET A 1 33.63 -31.41 -23.46
N LYS A 2 32.33 -31.24 -23.14
CA LYS A 2 31.48 -30.23 -23.77
C LYS A 2 31.83 -28.86 -23.18
N LYS A 3 32.22 -27.92 -24.04
CA LYS A 3 32.36 -26.50 -23.73
C LYS A 3 31.01 -25.98 -23.24
N LEU A 4 30.87 -25.76 -21.95
CA LEU A 4 29.71 -25.05 -21.38
C LEU A 4 29.81 -23.59 -21.83
N SER A 5 28.82 -23.14 -22.58
CA SER A 5 28.70 -21.78 -23.07
C SER A 5 28.70 -20.80 -21.88
N LEU A 6 29.63 -19.85 -21.91
CA LEU A 6 29.73 -18.71 -20.98
C LEU A 6 28.50 -17.79 -21.00
N GLU A 7 27.46 -18.11 -21.77
CA GLU A 7 26.16 -17.43 -21.74
C GLU A 7 25.33 -17.79 -20.51
N MET A 8 25.62 -18.89 -19.79
CA MET A 8 25.01 -19.15 -18.48
C MET A 8 25.59 -18.29 -17.34
N LEU A 9 26.58 -17.45 -17.63
CA LEU A 9 27.05 -16.37 -16.73
C LEU A 9 26.45 -15.00 -17.12
N ARG A 10 25.45 -14.95 -18.01
CA ARG A 10 24.56 -13.78 -18.11
C ARG A 10 23.60 -13.82 -16.93
N LEU A 11 24.06 -13.23 -15.82
CA LEU A 11 23.24 -12.77 -14.70
C LEU A 11 21.90 -12.18 -15.19
N SER A 12 20.83 -12.97 -15.14
CA SER A 12 19.46 -12.47 -14.97
C SER A 12 18.93 -12.76 -13.57
N THR A 13 19.83 -13.01 -12.61
CA THR A 13 19.55 -13.11 -11.17
C THR A 13 19.09 -11.78 -10.54
N ASN A 14 19.12 -10.66 -11.29
CA ASN A 14 18.71 -9.34 -10.81
C ASN A 14 17.21 -9.02 -10.94
N GLU A 15 16.40 -9.73 -11.72
CA GLU A 15 14.99 -9.29 -11.91
C GLU A 15 13.93 -10.25 -11.36
N ILE A 16 14.33 -11.51 -11.10
CA ILE A 16 13.44 -12.59 -10.64
C ILE A 16 13.68 -12.92 -9.14
N LEU A 17 14.40 -12.05 -8.41
CA LEU A 17 14.01 -11.80 -7.01
C LEU A 17 12.81 -10.86 -7.06
N GLU A 18 11.74 -11.46 -7.56
CA GLU A 18 10.53 -10.86 -8.06
C GLU A 18 9.94 -9.89 -7.03
N ARG A 19 9.54 -8.73 -7.52
CA ARG A 19 8.82 -7.62 -6.85
C ARG A 19 7.78 -8.03 -5.81
N SER A 20 7.25 -9.25 -5.89
CA SER A 20 6.32 -9.86 -4.94
C SER A 20 6.91 -10.00 -3.53
N GLN A 21 8.21 -10.28 -3.38
CA GLN A 21 8.87 -10.39 -2.08
C GLN A 21 9.23 -9.02 -1.48
N MET A 22 9.69 -8.08 -2.31
CA MET A 22 9.93 -6.68 -1.88
C MET A 22 8.64 -5.98 -1.43
N LYS A 23 7.48 -6.31 -2.01
CA LYS A 23 6.15 -5.85 -1.54
C LYS A 23 5.79 -6.33 -0.13
N LYS A 24 6.33 -7.48 0.31
CA LYS A 24 6.17 -7.94 1.70
C LYS A 24 7.07 -7.14 2.65
N ILE A 25 8.27 -6.79 2.21
CA ILE A 25 9.26 -6.04 3.01
C ILE A 25 8.84 -4.58 3.21
N THR A 26 8.13 -3.96 2.26
CA THR A 26 7.57 -2.60 2.40
C THR A 26 6.17 -2.53 3.02
N GLY A 27 5.65 -3.66 3.54
CA GLY A 27 4.48 -3.67 4.41
C GLY A 27 3.12 -3.57 3.71
N GLY A 28 2.69 -4.63 3.01
CA GLY A 28 1.30 -4.70 2.57
C GLY A 28 0.85 -6.02 1.97
N TYR A 29 0.54 -6.99 2.83
CA TYR A 29 -0.42 -8.06 2.49
C TYR A 29 -1.83 -7.53 2.71
N GLY A 30 -2.56 -7.24 1.63
CA GLY A 30 -3.98 -6.91 1.72
C GLY A 30 -4.43 -6.01 0.57
N SER A 31 -5.10 -6.62 -0.41
CA SER A 31 -5.89 -6.04 -1.50
C SER A 31 -6.04 -4.51 -1.59
N SER A 32 -5.55 -3.97 -2.72
CA SER A 32 -6.24 -2.98 -3.56
C SER A 32 -5.99 -1.46 -3.35
N GLY A 33 -4.72 -1.03 -3.35
CA GLY A 33 -4.31 0.29 -3.85
C GLY A 33 -3.21 0.98 -3.02
N PRO A 34 -2.48 1.96 -3.60
CA PRO A 34 -1.31 2.58 -2.96
C PRO A 34 -1.69 3.61 -1.89
N CYS A 35 -2.98 3.79 -1.60
CA CYS A 35 -3.45 4.88 -0.75
C CYS A 35 -3.83 4.42 0.65
N CYS A 36 -3.61 5.32 1.61
CA CYS A 36 -4.09 5.20 2.98
C CYS A 36 -5.01 6.37 3.31
N ILE A 37 -5.99 6.09 4.18
CA ILE A 37 -6.92 7.06 4.75
C ILE A 37 -6.55 7.24 6.22
N HIS A 38 -6.42 8.49 6.64
CA HIS A 38 -6.23 8.87 8.03
C HIS A 38 -7.57 8.90 8.75
N LEU A 39 -7.66 8.19 9.86
CA LEU A 39 -8.88 8.03 10.63
C LEU A 39 -8.80 8.85 11.92
N ARG A 40 -9.88 9.57 12.20
CA ARG A 40 -10.08 10.28 13.47
C ARG A 40 -11.37 9.83 14.12
N GLN A 41 -11.41 9.92 15.45
CA GLN A 41 -12.63 9.64 16.22
C GLN A 41 -13.60 10.82 16.11
N SER A 42 -14.88 10.57 15.78
CA SER A 42 -15.87 11.63 15.57
C SER A 42 -16.22 12.41 16.83
N GLY A 43 -16.18 11.78 18.01
CA GLY A 43 -16.55 12.42 19.27
C GLY A 43 -15.45 13.28 19.92
N SER A 44 -14.17 12.94 19.69
CA SER A 44 -13.02 13.58 20.36
C SER A 44 -12.04 14.25 19.40
N GLY A 45 -12.15 13.97 18.09
CA GLY A 45 -11.18 14.39 17.08
C GLY A 45 -9.81 13.70 17.18
N ALA A 46 -9.66 12.72 18.09
CA ALA A 46 -8.40 12.02 18.33
C ALA A 46 -7.95 11.26 17.08
N TYR A 47 -6.65 11.29 16.79
CA TYR A 47 -6.07 10.53 15.69
C TYR A 47 -5.95 9.06 16.07
N LEU A 48 -6.59 8.19 15.28
CA LEU A 48 -6.63 6.75 15.55
C LEU A 48 -5.62 5.95 14.73
N GLY A 49 -5.04 6.59 13.70
CA GLY A 49 -4.08 5.97 12.80
C GLY A 49 -4.50 6.08 11.34
N ARG A 50 -3.94 5.20 10.53
CA ARG A 50 -4.21 5.12 9.09
C ARG A 50 -4.62 3.72 8.70
N SER A 51 -5.57 3.63 7.78
CA SER A 51 -5.94 2.39 7.11
C SER A 51 -5.44 2.45 5.66
N CYS A 52 -4.74 1.42 5.21
CA CYS A 52 -4.07 1.38 3.90
C CYS A 52 -4.65 0.29 3.00
N GLY A 53 -4.38 0.40 1.70
CA GLY A 53 -4.91 -0.56 0.70
C GLY A 53 -6.14 -0.06 -0.03
N PHE A 54 -6.31 1.27 -0.16
CA PHE A 54 -7.40 1.87 -0.90
C PHE A 54 -6.94 2.34 -2.28
N SER A 55 -7.86 2.31 -3.25
CA SER A 55 -7.66 3.00 -4.53
C SER A 55 -7.70 4.52 -4.32
N LEU A 56 -7.12 5.28 -5.26
CA LEU A 56 -7.12 6.74 -5.19
C LEU A 56 -8.54 7.31 -5.15
N GLU A 57 -9.45 6.78 -5.95
CA GLU A 57 -10.84 7.22 -6.05
C GLU A 57 -11.57 7.03 -4.73
N ARG A 58 -11.35 5.87 -4.09
CA ARG A 58 -11.95 5.58 -2.78
C ARG A 58 -11.37 6.48 -1.70
N ALA A 59 -10.04 6.61 -1.62
CA ALA A 59 -9.39 7.42 -0.59
C ALA A 59 -9.78 8.90 -0.71
N ARG A 60 -9.82 9.42 -1.94
CA ARG A 60 -10.29 10.78 -2.23
C ARG A 60 -11.78 10.95 -1.92
N GLY A 61 -12.61 9.97 -2.30
CA GLY A 61 -14.05 9.98 -2.03
C GLY A 61 -14.34 10.02 -0.53
N ASP A 62 -13.69 9.15 0.24
CA ASP A 62 -13.87 9.09 1.69
C ASP A 62 -13.44 10.38 2.39
N TYR A 63 -12.32 10.99 1.96
CA TYR A 63 -11.90 12.29 2.48
C TYR A 63 -12.86 13.42 2.10
N PHE A 64 -13.26 13.52 0.83
CA PHE A 64 -14.09 14.63 0.35
C PHE A 64 -15.51 14.58 0.93
N MET A 65 -16.04 13.38 1.14
CA MET A 65 -17.36 13.18 1.74
C MET A 65 -17.32 13.19 3.27
N THR A 66 -16.13 13.28 3.90
CA THR A 66 -15.95 13.10 5.35
C THR A 66 -16.67 11.84 5.84
N THR A 67 -16.48 10.74 5.11
CA THR A 67 -17.18 9.47 5.37
C THR A 67 -17.05 9.09 6.84
N GLN A 68 -18.18 9.00 7.53
CA GLN A 68 -18.26 8.44 8.87
C GLN A 68 -18.48 6.94 8.78
N TYR A 69 -17.58 6.19 9.40
CA TYR A 69 -17.66 4.75 9.51
C TYR A 69 -18.47 4.37 10.76
N SER A 70 -19.10 3.20 10.73
CA SER A 70 -19.97 2.69 11.80
C SER A 70 -19.29 2.52 13.16
N ASN A 71 -17.94 2.49 13.20
CA ASN A 71 -17.14 2.46 14.41
C ASN A 71 -16.94 3.85 15.05
N GLY A 72 -17.66 4.89 14.61
CA GLY A 72 -17.57 6.24 15.15
C GLY A 72 -16.29 6.97 14.75
N THR A 73 -15.72 6.60 13.61
CA THR A 73 -14.54 7.25 13.03
C THR A 73 -14.89 7.95 11.73
N TYR A 74 -14.09 8.92 11.32
CA TYR A 74 -14.24 9.57 10.04
C TYR A 74 -12.90 9.72 9.32
N ALA A 75 -12.95 9.75 7.99
CA ALA A 75 -11.80 10.03 7.15
C ALA A 75 -11.41 11.51 7.28
N SER A 76 -10.24 11.79 7.85
CA SER A 76 -9.72 13.15 8.04
C SER A 76 -8.67 13.56 7.01
N GLY A 77 -8.22 12.63 6.17
CA GLY A 77 -7.16 12.86 5.19
C GLY A 77 -6.83 11.59 4.43
N TYR A 78 -6.08 11.70 3.34
CA TYR A 78 -5.54 10.55 2.62
C TYR A 78 -4.16 10.86 2.03
N CYS A 79 -3.39 9.81 1.78
CA CYS A 79 -2.07 9.87 1.15
C CYS A 79 -1.91 8.66 0.23
N CYS A 80 -1.16 8.79 -0.85
CA CYS A 80 -0.91 7.71 -1.81
C CYS A 80 0.60 7.56 -2.05
N ALA A 81 1.05 6.31 -2.20
CA ALA A 81 2.44 5.87 -2.38
C ALA A 81 3.36 5.97 -1.15
N SER A 82 3.40 7.11 -0.46
CA SER A 82 4.21 7.30 0.74
C SER A 82 3.42 8.03 1.81
N CYS A 83 2.96 7.24 2.77
CA CYS A 83 2.41 7.62 4.05
C CYS A 83 3.40 7.11 5.10
#